data_AF-A0A1G1DIH3-F1
#
_entry.id   AF-A0A1G1DIH3-F1
#
_cell.length_a   1.000
_cell.length_b   1.000
_cell.length_c   1.000
_cell.angle_alpha   90.00
_cell.angle_beta   90.00
_cell.angle_gamma   90.00
#
_symmetry.space_group_name_H-M   'P 1'
#
loop_
_entity.id
_entity.type
_entity.pdbx_description
1 polymer ?
#
loop_
_entity_poly.entity_id
_entity_poly.type
_entity_poly.pdbx_seq_one_letter_code
_entity_poly.pdbx_strand_id
1 'polypeptide(L)' 'MKTASKVRKQFILDPAKVEAVKKITKARTDTEAINKALDIVIENTRIEKMLMAIKGKGDIKDVYNRVSN' A
#
# COMPACT_ATOMS: atom_id res chain seq x y z
N MET A 1 -21.55 2.66 12.94
CA MET A 1 -20.32 2.90 12.15
C MET A 1 -20.04 4.40 12.12
N LYS A 2 -18.92 4.85 12.69
CA LYS A 2 -18.52 6.26 12.63
C LYS A 2 -17.98 6.53 11.23
N THR A 3 -18.75 7.19 10.37
CA THR A 3 -18.30 7.60 9.04
C THR A 3 -17.13 8.57 9.21
N ALA A 4 -15.97 8.23 8.64
CA ALA A 4 -14.83 9.14 8.62
C ALA A 4 -15.24 10.46 7.96
N SER A 5 -14.85 11.59 8.57
CA SER A 5 -15.15 12.91 8.02
C SER A 5 -14.49 13.05 6.64
N LYS A 6 -15.31 13.28 5.60
CA LYS A 6 -14.83 13.48 4.23
C LYS A 6 -14.83 14.96 3.92
N VAL A 7 -13.68 15.49 3.50
CA VAL A 7 -13.54 16.88 3.06
C VAL A 7 -13.29 16.89 1.55
N ARG A 8 -14.04 17.72 0.81
CA ARG A 8 -13.80 17.94 -0.61
C ARG A 8 -12.59 18.84 -0.77
N LYS A 9 -11.62 18.41 -1.57
CA LYS A 9 -10.47 19.21 -2.00
C LYS A 9 -10.40 19.21 -3.52
N GLN A 10 -9.96 20.33 -4.09
CA GLN A 10 -9.73 20.45 -5.53
C GLN A 10 -8.23 20.41 -5.79
N PHE A 11 -7.82 19.59 -6.75
CA PHE A 11 -6.42 19.40 -7.13
C PHE A 11 -6.29 19.42 -8.65
N ILE A 12 -5.14 19.91 -9.12
CA ILE A 12 -4.72 19.73 -10.52
C ILE A 12 -3.76 18.54 -10.51
N LEU A 13 -4.19 17.43 -11.11
CA LEU A 13 -3.42 16.19 -11.16
C LEU A 13 -3.16 15.81 -12.60
N ASP A 14 -2.05 15.11 -12.82
CA ASP A 14 -1.72 14.52 -14.10
C ASP A 14 -2.71 13.37 -14.42
N PRO A 15 -3.53 13.49 -15.47
CA PRO A 15 -4.54 12.49 -15.80
C PRO A 15 -3.94 11.12 -16.11
N ALA A 16 -2.74 11.06 -16.69
CA ALA A 16 -2.09 9.79 -17.00
C ALA A 16 -1.73 9.01 -15.73
N LYS A 17 -1.31 9.73 -14.68
CA LYS A 17 -1.04 9.12 -13.36
C LYS A 17 -2.32 8.65 -12.68
N VAL A 18 -3.40 9.42 -12.74
CA VAL A 18 -4.70 9.02 -12.17
C VAL A 18 -5.21 7.74 -12.84
N GLU A 19 -5.11 7.64 -14.16
CA GLU A 19 -5.51 6.44 -14.90
C GLU A 19 -4.61 5.24 -14.59
N ALA A 20 -3.30 5.43 -14.46
CA ALA A 20 -2.40 4.37 -14.04
C ALA A 20 -2.76 3.84 -12.64
N VAL A 21 -3.02 4.74 -11.70
CA VAL A 21 -3.43 4.38 -10.33
C VAL A 21 -4.78 3.65 -10.36
N LYS A 22 -5.77 4.11 -11.14
CA LYS A 22 -7.06 3.40 -11.28
C LYS A 22 -6.89 1.95 -11.71
N LYS A 23 -6.01 1.70 -12.68
CA LYS A 23 -5.70 0.34 -13.15
C LYS A 23 -5.05 -0.50 -12.05
N ILE A 24 -4.06 0.05 -11.35
CA ILE A 24 -3.37 -0.63 -10.24
C ILE A 24 -4.34 -0.98 -9.11
N THR A 25 -5.18 -0.03 -8.70
CA THR A 25 -6.06 -0.18 -7.54
C THR A 25 -7.44 -0.75 -7.90
N LYS A 26 -7.68 -1.06 -9.19
CA LYS A 26 -8.98 -1.46 -9.77
C LYS A 26 -10.12 -0.56 -9.30
N ALA A 27 -9.87 0.75 -9.22
CA ALA A 27 -10.84 1.71 -8.72
C ALA A 27 -11.84 2.10 -9.82
N ARG A 28 -13.11 2.32 -9.44
CA ARG A 28 -14.16 2.73 -10.37
C ARG A 28 -14.11 4.22 -10.66
N THR A 29 -13.67 5.03 -9.69
CA THR A 29 -13.62 6.50 -9.80
C THR A 29 -12.24 7.04 -9.46
N ASP A 30 -11.91 8.21 -9.98
CA ASP A 30 -10.65 8.91 -9.70
C ASP A 30 -10.49 9.17 -8.19
N THR A 31 -11.56 9.59 -7.52
CA THR A 31 -11.56 9.79 -6.06
C THR A 31 -11.24 8.50 -5.30
N GLU A 32 -11.81 7.37 -5.72
CA GLU A 32 -11.51 6.08 -5.11
C GLU A 32 -10.06 5.68 -5.35
N ALA A 33 -9.54 5.91 -6.56
CA ALA A 33 -8.16 5.60 -6.92
C ALA A 33 -7.16 6.39 -6.07
N ILE A 34 -7.40 7.69 -5.91
CA ILE A 34 -6.56 8.57 -5.08
C ILE A 34 -6.62 8.14 -3.61
N ASN A 35 -7.81 7.85 -3.06
CA ASN A 35 -7.91 7.39 -1.67
C ASN A 35 -7.17 6.06 -1.46
N LYS A 36 -7.35 5.07 -2.36
CA LYS A 36 -6.64 3.80 -2.29
C LYS A 36 -5.12 3.98 -2.42
N ALA A 37 -4.66 4.89 -3.26
CA ALA A 37 -3.23 5.20 -3.37
C ALA A 37 -2.66 5.78 -2.07
N LEU A 38 -3.39 6.67 -1.41
CA LEU A 38 -3.00 7.21 -0.11
C LEU A 38 -2.90 6.09 0.95
N ASP A 39 -3.90 5.21 1.00
CA ASP A 39 -3.90 4.07 1.92
C ASP A 39 -2.69 3.15 1.67
N ILE A 40 -2.41 2.81 0.41
CA ILE A 40 -1.26 1.96 0.03
C ILE A 40 0.06 2.59 0.48
N VAL A 41 0.26 3.89 0.28
CA VAL A 41 1.50 4.57 0.71
C VAL A 41 1.66 4.53 2.23
N ILE A 42 0.57 4.73 2.97
CA ILE A 42 0.56 4.66 4.44
C ILE A 42 0.91 3.24 4.89
N GLU A 43 0.27 2.21 4.33
CA GLU A 43 0.53 0.81 4.71
C GLU A 43 1.93 0.37 4.31
N ASN A 44 2.43 0.74 3.13
CA ASN A 44 3.79 0.44 2.71
C ASN A 44 4.83 1.01 3.68
N THR A 45 4.61 2.24 4.15
CA THR A 45 5.48 2.87 5.15
C THR A 45 5.43 2.12 6.49
N ARG A 46 4.27 1.60 6.89
CA ARG A 46 4.15 0.78 8.11
C ARG A 46 4.87 -0.56 7.95
N ILE A 47 4.68 -1.23 6.82
CA ILE A 47 5.34 -2.51 6.51
C ILE A 47 6.86 -2.32 6.52
N GLU A 48 7.37 -1.28 5.86
CA GLU A 48 8.80 -0.98 5.85
C GLU A 48 9.36 -0.79 7.27
N LYS A 49 8.70 0.02 8.10
CA LYS A 49 9.09 0.22 9.50
C LYS A 49 9.07 -1.09 10.31
N MET A 50 8.05 -1.92 10.10
CA MET A 50 7.98 -3.23 10.76
C MET A 50 9.12 -4.14 10.31
N LEU A 51 9.38 -4.23 9.01
CA LEU A 51 10.49 -5.02 8.44
C LEU A 51 11.84 -4.56 8.96
N MET A 52 12.06 -3.24 9.08
CA MET A 52 13.28 -2.69 9.69
C MET A 52 13.41 -3.08 11.17
N ALA A 53 12.32 -3.07 11.93
CA ALA A 53 12.34 -3.40 13.36
C ALA A 53 12.66 -4.88 13.65
N ILE A 54 12.30 -5.78 12.72
CA ILE A 54 12.55 -7.22 12.80
C ILE A 54 13.82 -7.67 12.06
N LYS A 55 14.49 -6.77 11.34
CA LYS A 55 15.71 -7.07 10.59
C LYS A 55 16.75 -7.68 11.53
N GLY A 56 17.21 -8.90 11.19
CA GLY A 56 18.19 -9.65 11.98
C GLY A 56 17.62 -10.40 13.20
N LYS A 57 16.31 -10.36 13.44
CA LYS A 57 15.65 -11.07 14.56
C LYS A 57 14.82 -12.28 14.12
N GLY A 58 14.63 -12.48 12.82
CA GLY A 58 13.89 -13.61 12.26
C GLY A 58 14.82 -14.70 11.74
N ASP A 59 14.49 -15.95 12.06
CA ASP A 59 15.14 -17.15 11.51
C ASP A 59 14.16 -17.83 10.54
N ILE A 60 14.63 -18.22 9.35
CA ILE A 60 13.81 -18.93 8.36
C ILE A 60 14.10 -20.41 8.50
N LYS A 61 13.20 -21.14 9.15
CA LYS A 61 13.29 -22.61 9.24
C LYS A 61 12.83 -23.24 7.95
N ASP A 62 13.75 -23.87 7.23
CA ASP A 62 13.41 -24.72 6.09
C ASP A 62 12.86 -26.06 6.58
N VAL A 63 11.53 -26.18 6.58
CA VAL A 63 10.81 -27.40 6.98
C VAL A 63 10.95 -28.53 5.95
N TYR A 64 11.38 -28.21 4.73
CA TYR A 64 11.51 -29.14 3.62
C TYR A 64 12.97 -29.51 3.33
N ASN A 65 13.92 -29.03 4.15
CA ASN A 65 15.33 -29.40 4.11
C ASN A 65 15.97 -29.28 2.70
N ARG A 66 15.55 -28.28 1.93
CA ARG A 66 15.99 -27.98 0.56
C ARG A 66 17.37 -27.32 0.50
N VAL A 67 17.84 -26.75 1.62
CA VAL A 67 19.11 -26.00 1.67
C VAL A 67 20.25 -26.72 2.40
N SER A 68 20.09 -28.00 2.78
CA SER A 68 21.15 -28.75 3.45
C SER A 68 22.30 -29.08 2.49
N ASN A 69 23.47 -28.48 2.73
CA ASN A 69 24.79 -29.02 2.44
C ASN A 69 25.58 -29.03 3.74
#